data_AF-A0A1D2XCL4-F1
#
_entry.id   AF-A0A1D2XCL4-F1
#
_cell.length_a   1.000
_cell.length_b   1.000
_cell.length_c   1.000
_cell.angle_alpha   90.00
_cell.angle_beta   90.00
_cell.angle_gamma   90.00
#
_symmetry.space_group_name_H-M   'P 1'
#
loop_
_entity.id
_entity.type
_entity.pdbx_description
1 polymer ?
#
loop_
_entity_poly.entity_id
_entity_poly.type
_entity_poly.pdbx_seq_one_letter_code
_entity_poly.pdbx_strand_id
1 'polypeptide(L)' 'MQQAPSSLNFEMLRARWPELSNLGALTEQYIYTDLESSLVKLRNYFDCLKHRTQPQIPARKSLKKKPLL' A
#
# COMPACT_ATOMS: atom_id res chain seq x y z
N MET A 1 1.65 6.59 26.89
CA MET A 1 2.03 6.90 25.49
C MET A 1 2.22 5.58 24.77
N GLN A 2 1.33 5.22 23.84
CA GLN A 2 1.50 4.01 23.05
C GLN A 2 2.67 4.27 22.08
N GLN A 3 3.79 3.59 22.29
CA GLN A 3 4.96 3.73 21.42
C GLN A 3 4.56 3.29 20.01
N ALA A 4 4.94 4.07 19.00
CA ALA A 4 4.71 3.67 17.62
C ALA A 4 5.44 2.34 17.38
N PRO A 5 4.73 1.29 16.94
CA PRO A 5 5.32 -0.02 16.72
C PRO A 5 6.40 0.11 15.65
N SER A 6 7.64 -0.21 16.00
CA SER A 6 8.80 -0.12 15.10
C SER A 6 9.28 -1.52 14.73
N SER A 7 9.40 -1.80 13.43
CA SER A 7 9.98 -3.03 12.91
C SER A 7 11.02 -2.71 11.85
N LEU A 8 12.20 -3.33 11.97
CA LEU A 8 13.30 -3.23 11.00
C LEU A 8 12.86 -3.68 9.60
N ASN A 9 12.01 -4.70 9.52
CA ASN A 9 11.51 -5.23 8.25
C ASN A 9 10.68 -4.21 7.46
N PHE A 10 10.04 -3.28 8.17
CA PHE A 10 9.15 -2.28 7.58
C PHE A 10 9.72 -0.86 7.64
N GLU A 11 10.95 -0.65 8.12
CA GLU A 11 11.57 0.68 8.15
C GLU A 11 11.75 1.30 6.76
N MET A 12 12.02 0.48 5.74
CA MET A 12 12.11 0.93 4.35
C MET A 12 10.84 1.68 3.90
N LEU A 13 9.68 1.33 4.47
CA LEU A 13 8.41 1.95 4.13
C LEU A 13 8.20 3.29 4.84
N ARG A 14 8.88 3.59 5.96
CA ARG A 14 8.66 4.85 6.71
C ARG A 14 8.85 6.10 5.88
N ALA A 15 9.80 6.08 4.94
CA ALA A 15 10.14 7.25 4.14
C ALA A 15 8.99 7.72 3.24
N ARG A 16 8.11 6.81 2.79
CA ARG A 16 7.03 7.12 1.84
C ARG A 16 5.64 6.74 2.35
N TRP A 17 5.58 5.81 3.29
CA TRP A 17 4.37 5.16 3.81
C TRP A 17 4.51 4.84 5.31
N PRO A 18 4.63 5.86 6.19
CA PRO A 18 4.81 5.64 7.62
C PRO A 18 3.67 4.85 8.27
N GLU A 19 2.44 5.06 7.82
CA GLU A 19 1.27 4.33 8.31
C GLU A 19 1.31 2.82 7.95
N LEU A 20 1.76 2.48 6.73
CA LEU A 20 1.95 1.07 6.34
C LEU A 20 3.09 0.43 7.12
N SER A 21 4.14 1.20 7.43
CA SER A 21 5.26 0.73 8.25
C SER A 21 4.79 0.36 9.66
N ASN A 22 4.02 1.23 10.30
CA ASN A 22 3.44 0.97 11.62
C ASN A 22 2.46 -0.22 11.59
N LEU A 23 1.62 -0.33 10.57
CA LEU A 23 0.70 -1.46 10.41
C LEU A 23 1.49 -2.77 10.23
N GLY A 24 2.54 -2.78 9.41
CA GLY A 24 3.45 -3.91 9.24
C GLY A 24 4.11 -4.33 10.55
N ALA A 25 4.60 -3.36 11.32
CA ALA A 25 5.20 -3.62 12.64
C ALA A 25 4.20 -4.20 13.65
N LEU A 26 2.93 -3.76 13.64
CA LEU A 26 1.87 -4.42 14.42
C LEU A 26 1.61 -5.83 13.93
N THR A 27 1.54 -5.99 12.62
CA THR A 27 1.20 -7.28 12.01
C THR A 27 2.25 -8.33 12.34
N GLU A 28 3.52 -7.96 12.39
CA GLU A 28 4.62 -8.83 12.84
C GLU A 28 4.46 -9.29 14.29
N GLN A 29 3.91 -8.46 15.19
CA GLN A 29 3.64 -8.86 16.57
C GLN A 29 2.50 -9.88 16.66
N TYR A 30 1.49 -9.76 15.79
CA TYR A 30 0.32 -10.63 15.80
C TYR A 30 0.43 -11.83 14.84
N ILE A 31 1.50 -11.91 14.04
CA ILE A 31 1.66 -12.96 13.02
C ILE A 31 1.72 -14.37 13.62
N TYR A 32 2.27 -14.47 14.84
CA TYR A 32 2.37 -15.73 15.58
C TYR A 32 1.06 -16.14 16.26
N THR A 33 0.14 -15.19 16.47
CA THR A 33 -1.15 -15.44 17.11
C THR A 33 -2.24 -15.69 16.07
N ASP A 34 -2.26 -14.88 15.00
CA ASP A 34 -3.23 -14.98 13.93
C ASP A 34 -2.64 -14.44 12.61
N LEU A 35 -1.99 -15.34 11.86
CA LEU A 35 -1.36 -15.05 10.58
C LEU A 35 -2.38 -14.61 9.51
N GLU A 36 -3.55 -15.25 9.48
CA GLU A 36 -4.61 -15.00 8.49
C GLU A 36 -5.11 -13.55 8.54
N SER A 37 -5.60 -13.08 9.69
CA SER A 37 -6.13 -11.71 9.81
C SER A 37 -5.01 -10.68 9.65
N SER A 38 -3.81 -11.02 10.09
CA SER A 38 -2.59 -10.21 9.92
C SER A 38 -2.31 -9.92 8.44
N LEU A 39 -2.30 -10.95 7.59
CA LEU A 39 -2.08 -10.80 6.15
C LEU A 39 -3.24 -10.08 5.46
N VAL A 40 -4.49 -10.35 5.84
CA VAL A 40 -5.66 -9.67 5.28
C VAL A 40 -5.63 -8.16 5.56
N LYS A 41 -5.26 -7.74 6.78
CA LYS A 41 -5.13 -6.32 7.13
C LYS A 41 -4.04 -5.63 6.31
N LEU A 42 -2.87 -6.26 6.15
CA LEU A 42 -1.78 -5.72 5.32
C LEU A 42 -2.19 -5.59 3.86
N ARG A 43 -2.84 -6.63 3.30
CA ARG A 43 -3.32 -6.66 1.91
C ARG A 43 -4.32 -5.54 1.64
N ASN A 44 -5.32 -5.40 2.49
CA ASN A 44 -6.36 -4.38 2.34
C ASN A 44 -5.78 -2.96 2.41
N TYR A 45 -4.83 -2.74 3.32
CA TYR A 45 -4.18 -1.44 3.44
C TYR A 45 -3.31 -1.12 2.21
N PHE A 46 -2.56 -2.11 1.70
CA PHE A 46 -1.78 -1.96 0.47
C PHE A 46 -2.64 -1.61 -0.74
N ASP A 47 -3.80 -2.24 -0.87
CA ASP A 47 -4.74 -1.96 -1.96
C ASP A 47 -5.28 -0.53 -1.88
N CYS A 48 -5.66 -0.08 -0.68
CA CYS A 48 -6.04 1.31 -0.42
C CYS A 48 -4.91 2.30 -0.76
N LEU A 49 -3.65 1.97 -0.44
CA LEU A 49 -2.51 2.81 -0.79
C LEU A 49 -2.28 2.87 -2.30
N LYS A 50 -2.43 1.74 -3.00
CA LYS A 50 -2.34 1.68 -4.46
C LYS A 50 -3.35 2.63 -5.09
N HIS A 51 -4.59 2.61 -4.63
CA HIS A 51 -5.63 3.55 -5.07
C HIS A 51 -5.30 5.01 -4.76
N ARG A 52 -4.62 5.28 -3.63
CA ARG A 52 -4.17 6.64 -3.26
C ARG A 52 -2.97 7.14 -4.06
N THR A 53 -2.09 6.25 -4.51
CA THR A 53 -0.88 6.63 -5.26
C THR A 53 -0.98 6.48 -6.76
N GLN A 54 -2.01 5.83 -7.28
CA GLN A 54 -2.23 5.76 -8.72
C GLN A 54 -2.41 7.21 -9.21
N PRO A 55 -1.46 7.80 -9.98
CA PRO A 55 -1.78 8.99 -10.72
C PRO A 55 -2.88 8.55 -11.68
N GLN A 56 -4.02 9.22 -11.64
CA GLN A 56 -5.13 9.04 -12.57
C GLN A 56 -4.53 9.03 -13.98
N ILE A 57 -4.35 7.86 -14.60
CA ILE A 57 -3.80 7.79 -15.96
C ILE A 57 -4.86 8.45 -16.83
N PRO A 58 -4.61 9.62 -17.44
CA PRO A 58 -5.63 10.25 -18.25
C PRO A 58 -5.97 9.29 -19.38
N ALA A 59 -7.27 8.96 -19.48
CA ALA A 59 -7.80 8.07 -20.50
C ALA A 59 -7.18 8.44 -21.85
N ARG A 60 -6.47 7.49 -22.48
CA ARG A 60 -5.86 7.67 -23.79
C ARG A 60 -6.94 8.21 -24.72
N LYS A 61 -6.84 9.49 -25.08
CA LYS A 61 -7.75 10.13 -26.04
C LYS A 61 -7.74 9.27 -27.30
N SER A 62 -8.92 8.76 -27.67
CA SER A 62 -9.13 7.96 -28.86
C SER A 62 -8.37 8.57 -30.03
N LEU A 63 -7.43 7.79 -30.58
CA LEU A 63 -6.69 8.12 -31.77
C LEU A 63 -7.70 8.25 -32.92
N LYS A 64 -8.13 9.48 -33.22
CA LYS A 64 -8.95 9.75 -34.41
C LYS A 64 -8.12 9.32 -35.62
N LYS A 65 -8.49 8.19 -36.24
CA LYS A 65 -7.93 7.74 -37.51
C LYS A 65 -8.13 8.88 -38.52
N LYS A 66 -7.05 9.56 -38.91
CA LYS A 66 -7.06 10.47 -40.06
C LYS A 66 -7.25 9.62 -41.31
N PRO A 67 -8.24 9.90 -42.18
CA PRO A 67 -8.29 9.26 -43.48
C PRO A 67 -7.09 9.76 -44.29
N LEU A 68 -6.28 8.84 -44.82
CA LEU A 68 -5.33 9.19 -45.88
C LEU A 68 -6.14 9.48 -47.14
N LEU A 69 -5.92 10.68 -47.69
CA LEU A 69 -6.30 11.05 -49.05
C LEU A 69 -5.63 10.13 -50.06
#